data_AF-A0A1E5SY58-F1
#
_entry.id   AF-A0A1E5SY58-F1
#
_cell.length_a   1.000
_cell.length_b   1.000
_cell.length_c   1.000
_cell.angle_alpha   90.00
_cell.angle_beta   90.00
_cell.angle_gamma   90.00
#
_symmetry.space_group_name_H-M   'P 1'
#
loop_
_entity.id
_entity.type
_entity.pdbx_description
1 polymer ?
#
loop_
_entity_poly.entity_id
_entity_poly.type
_entity_poly.pdbx_seq_one_letter_code
_entity_poly.pdbx_strand_id
1 'polypeptide(L)'
;MRIFIVSLLFVSCFHLSIAQREQFEFPSQVWHEGSVTLVDGTKLDGNVKYDLSADLIQVIVDQKTLTYGANQIRQFDIFQKDIALKRLFFSIPFTTETGYRRPKLFEVLVDARTSLIAREFIALSTRTIDNPYYRWGARRFNPIGGRSVQVRYLDYKFYLVDSSNGKMELLGSSKKEVISAFRNKQNEIRRYIKDKKLKVDQVEDIIEIVRYYNQIQGT
;
A
#
# COMPACT_ATOMS: atom_id res chain seq x y z
N MET A 1 1.12 -47.54 -27.65
CA MET A 1 2.18 -46.65 -27.11
C MET A 1 2.09 -45.21 -27.62
N ARG A 2 2.01 -44.95 -28.94
CA ARG A 2 1.93 -43.58 -29.50
C ARG A 2 0.70 -42.77 -29.05
N ILE A 3 -0.47 -43.39 -28.95
CA ILE A 3 -1.72 -42.71 -28.51
C ILE A 3 -1.67 -42.31 -27.03
N PHE A 4 -1.01 -43.11 -26.18
CA PHE A 4 -0.82 -42.83 -24.75
C PHE A 4 0.16 -41.68 -24.49
N ILE A 5 1.18 -41.53 -25.34
CA ILE A 5 2.14 -40.42 -25.24
C ILE A 5 1.50 -39.10 -25.68
N VAL A 6 0.65 -39.14 -26.72
CA VAL A 6 -0.07 -37.95 -27.20
C VAL A 6 -1.11 -37.46 -26.19
N SER A 7 -1.82 -38.36 -25.50
CA SER A 7 -2.76 -37.97 -24.43
C SER A 7 -2.04 -37.37 -23.21
N LEU A 8 -0.88 -37.91 -22.83
CA LEU A 8 -0.08 -37.39 -21.71
C LEU A 8 0.46 -35.97 -21.99
N LEU A 9 0.88 -35.70 -23.23
CA LEU A 9 1.32 -34.36 -23.66
C LEU A 9 0.18 -33.34 -23.64
N PHE A 10 -1.02 -33.72 -24.09
CA PHE A 10 -2.20 -32.86 -24.06
C PHE A 10 -2.64 -32.50 -22.63
N VAL A 11 -2.61 -33.45 -21.69
CA VAL A 11 -2.93 -33.20 -20.27
C VAL A 11 -1.90 -32.25 -19.64
N SER A 12 -0.61 -32.39 -19.98
CA SER A 12 0.43 -31.47 -19.46
C SER A 12 0.26 -30.02 -19.94
N CYS A 13 -0.17 -29.79 -21.19
CA CYS A 13 -0.41 -28.46 -21.73
C CYS A 13 -1.65 -27.76 -21.11
N PHE A 14 -2.65 -28.53 -20.66
CA PHE A 14 -3.81 -27.99 -19.94
C PHE A 14 -3.49 -27.60 -18.50
N HIS A 15 -2.50 -28.25 -17.85
CA HIS A 15 -2.07 -27.85 -16.51
C HIS A 15 -1.12 -26.64 -16.51
N LEU A 16 -0.28 -26.47 -17.54
CA LEU A 16 0.60 -25.30 -17.64
C LEU A 16 -0.14 -23.97 -17.85
N SER A 17 -1.33 -23.99 -18.47
CA SER A 17 -2.11 -22.77 -18.74
C SER A 17 -2.79 -22.19 -17.49
N ILE A 18 -3.02 -23.00 -16.46
CA ILE A 18 -3.61 -22.56 -15.19
C ILE A 18 -2.54 -21.90 -14.29
N ALA A 19 -1.31 -22.39 -14.32
CA ALA A 19 -0.20 -21.87 -13.50
C ALA A 19 0.32 -20.48 -13.96
N GLN A 20 -0.02 -20.03 -15.17
CA GLN A 20 0.41 -18.74 -15.71
C GLN A 20 -0.47 -17.54 -15.30
N ARG A 21 -1.47 -17.76 -14.43
CA ARG A 21 -2.45 -16.74 -14.01
C ARG A 21 -2.47 -16.42 -12.51
N GLU A 22 -1.38 -16.66 -11.80
CA GLU A 22 -1.22 -15.97 -10.50
C GLU A 22 -0.84 -14.51 -10.77
N GLN A 23 -1.86 -13.72 -11.10
CA GLN A 23 -1.74 -12.27 -11.11
C GLN A 23 -1.53 -11.83 -9.67
N PHE A 24 -0.45 -11.09 -9.38
CA PHE A 24 -0.23 -10.49 -8.08
C PHE A 24 -1.48 -9.69 -7.66
N GLU A 25 -2.15 -10.13 -6.60
CA GLU A 25 -3.32 -9.46 -6.04
C GLU A 25 -2.85 -8.46 -4.98
N PHE A 26 -3.32 -7.22 -5.09
CA PHE A 26 -3.00 -6.22 -4.08
C PHE A 26 -3.77 -6.50 -2.77
N PRO A 27 -3.25 -6.09 -1.60
CA PRO A 27 -3.92 -6.32 -0.32
C PRO A 27 -5.38 -5.84 -0.28
N SER A 28 -5.70 -4.69 -0.88
CA SER A 28 -7.08 -4.18 -1.01
C SER A 28 -8.01 -5.04 -1.90
N GLN A 29 -7.46 -5.93 -2.72
CA GLN A 29 -8.22 -6.76 -3.66
C GLN A 29 -8.64 -8.11 -3.08
N VAL A 30 -8.11 -8.49 -1.92
CA VAL A 30 -8.37 -9.80 -1.30
C VAL A 30 -9.09 -9.67 0.04
N TRP A 31 -9.63 -10.78 0.52
CA TRP A 31 -10.27 -10.87 1.82
C TRP A 31 -9.24 -11.21 2.89
N HIS A 32 -9.30 -10.50 4.01
CA HIS A 32 -8.43 -10.72 5.17
C HIS A 32 -9.25 -11.06 6.39
N GLU A 33 -8.72 -11.89 7.27
CA GLU A 33 -9.31 -12.05 8.60
C GLU A 33 -9.13 -10.76 9.40
N GLY A 34 -10.16 -10.31 10.11
CA GLY A 34 -10.11 -9.02 10.79
C GLY A 34 -11.35 -8.70 11.62
N SER A 35 -11.38 -7.46 12.12
CA SER A 35 -12.54 -6.95 12.83
C SER A 35 -12.86 -5.52 12.43
N VAL A 36 -14.14 -5.17 12.48
CA VAL A 36 -14.65 -3.83 12.21
C VAL A 36 -15.35 -3.33 13.45
N THR A 37 -15.06 -2.10 13.83
CA THR A 37 -15.78 -1.40 14.87
C THR A 37 -16.51 -0.21 14.25
N LEU A 38 -17.84 -0.21 14.33
CA LEU A 38 -18.69 0.85 13.79
C LEU A 38 -18.77 2.06 14.74
N VAL A 39 -19.30 3.17 14.24
CA VAL A 39 -19.45 4.42 15.01
C VAL A 39 -20.37 4.29 16.22
N ASP A 40 -21.37 3.41 16.14
CA ASP A 40 -22.30 3.09 17.24
C ASP A 40 -21.69 2.17 18.31
N GLY A 41 -20.45 1.70 18.09
CA GLY A 41 -19.75 0.77 18.98
C GLY A 41 -19.96 -0.71 18.65
N THR A 42 -20.82 -1.05 17.68
CA THR A 42 -21.00 -2.41 17.20
C THR A 42 -19.66 -2.96 16.68
N LYS A 43 -19.30 -4.17 17.11
CA LYS A 43 -18.11 -4.89 16.65
C LYS A 43 -18.53 -6.06 15.77
N LEU A 44 -17.88 -6.18 14.61
CA LEU A 44 -18.09 -7.24 13.65
C LEU A 44 -16.77 -7.97 13.44
N ASP A 45 -16.71 -9.25 13.77
CA ASP A 45 -15.54 -10.10 13.55
C ASP A 45 -15.79 -10.97 12.30
N GLY A 46 -14.87 -10.97 11.34
CA GLY A 46 -15.09 -11.66 10.07
C GLY A 46 -14.02 -11.40 9.01
N ASN A 47 -14.33 -11.76 7.76
CA ASN A 47 -13.42 -11.45 6.65
C ASN A 47 -13.69 -10.04 6.14
N VAL A 48 -12.67 -9.19 6.15
CA VAL A 48 -12.71 -7.79 5.74
C VAL A 48 -11.99 -7.62 4.41
N LYS A 49 -12.62 -6.88 3.50
CA LYS A 49 -12.00 -6.35 2.28
C LYS A 49 -12.25 -4.86 2.23
N TYR A 50 -11.27 -4.09 1.77
CA TYR A 50 -11.32 -2.63 1.87
C TYR A 50 -11.00 -1.96 0.54
N ASP A 51 -11.56 -0.77 0.34
CA ASP A 51 -11.26 0.11 -0.77
C ASP A 51 -10.97 1.51 -0.22
N LEU A 52 -9.68 1.84 -0.09
CA LEU A 52 -9.27 3.17 0.37
C LEU A 52 -9.54 4.25 -0.68
N SER A 53 -9.74 3.93 -1.95
CA SER A 53 -10.08 4.95 -2.95
C SER A 53 -11.54 5.39 -2.83
N ALA A 54 -12.43 4.44 -2.55
CA ALA A 54 -13.85 4.67 -2.33
C ALA A 54 -14.20 5.03 -0.88
N ASP A 55 -13.25 4.90 0.06
CA ASP A 55 -13.49 5.07 1.50
C ASP A 55 -14.55 4.08 2.04
N LEU A 56 -14.50 2.81 1.58
CA LEU A 56 -15.46 1.74 1.91
C LEU A 56 -14.76 0.49 2.44
N ILE A 57 -15.49 -0.32 3.20
CA ILE A 57 -15.13 -1.71 3.48
C ILE A 57 -16.32 -2.63 3.21
N GLN A 58 -16.01 -3.90 2.97
CA GLN A 58 -16.94 -5.01 2.99
C GLN A 58 -16.50 -5.99 4.08
N VAL A 59 -17.46 -6.51 4.84
CA VAL A 59 -17.21 -7.52 5.88
C VAL A 59 -18.17 -8.68 5.71
N ILE A 60 -17.64 -9.90 5.78
CA ILE A 60 -18.43 -11.14 5.78
C ILE A 60 -18.62 -11.60 7.23
N VAL A 61 -19.86 -11.57 7.70
CA VAL A 61 -20.29 -12.08 9.01
C VAL A 61 -21.50 -12.98 8.80
N ASP A 62 -21.53 -14.16 9.41
CA ASP A 62 -22.65 -15.12 9.30
C ASP A 62 -23.11 -15.37 7.85
N GLN A 63 -22.15 -15.54 6.93
CA GLN A 63 -22.38 -15.75 5.48
C GLN A 63 -23.03 -14.58 4.74
N LYS A 64 -23.16 -13.40 5.38
CA LYS A 64 -23.67 -12.18 4.77
C LYS A 64 -22.53 -11.18 4.53
N THR A 65 -22.51 -10.59 3.35
CA THR A 65 -21.60 -9.49 3.02
C THR A 65 -22.26 -8.16 3.32
N LEU A 66 -21.71 -7.43 4.28
CA LEU A 66 -22.15 -6.09 4.67
C LEU A 66 -21.17 -5.06 4.11
N THR A 67 -21.66 -3.93 3.61
CA THR A 67 -20.82 -2.84 3.09
C THR A 67 -21.01 -1.61 3.97
N TYR A 68 -19.90 -0.99 4.38
CA TYR A 68 -19.91 0.20 5.22
C TYR A 68 -19.01 1.27 4.62
N GLY A 69 -19.46 2.53 4.68
CA GLY A 69 -18.63 3.68 4.35
C GLY A 69 -17.85 4.20 5.56
N ALA A 70 -16.79 4.97 5.31
CA ALA A 70 -15.97 5.56 6.36
C ALA A 70 -16.77 6.36 7.41
N ASN A 71 -17.90 6.95 7.05
CA ASN A 71 -18.79 7.65 7.97
C ASN A 71 -19.50 6.75 9.00
N GLN A 72 -19.55 5.44 8.75
CA GLN A 72 -20.16 4.43 9.64
C GLN A 72 -19.10 3.63 10.41
N ILE A 73 -17.82 3.78 10.05
CA ILE A 73 -16.72 3.01 10.61
C ILE A 73 -15.95 3.89 11.60
N ARG A 74 -15.63 3.35 12.77
CA ARG A 74 -14.67 3.97 13.70
C ARG A 74 -13.25 3.50 13.38
N GLN A 75 -13.06 2.19 13.34
CA GLN A 75 -11.79 1.54 13.03
C GLN A 75 -12.03 0.14 12.46
N PHE A 76 -11.04 -0.41 11.78
CA PHE A 76 -11.00 -1.83 11.45
C PHE A 76 -9.55 -2.32 11.44
N ASP A 77 -9.35 -3.60 11.66
CA ASP A 77 -8.06 -4.25 11.55
C ASP A 77 -8.14 -5.46 10.62
N ILE A 78 -7.02 -5.77 9.99
CA ILE A 78 -6.85 -6.97 9.17
C ILE A 78 -5.56 -7.68 9.53
N PHE A 79 -5.55 -8.99 9.35
CA PHE A 79 -4.34 -9.80 9.34
C PHE A 79 -3.97 -10.19 7.91
N GLN A 80 -2.93 -9.53 7.41
CA GLN A 80 -2.39 -9.77 6.08
C GLN A 80 -1.43 -10.98 6.13
N LYS A 81 -1.88 -12.12 5.58
CA LYS A 81 -1.22 -13.43 5.75
C LYS A 81 0.12 -13.57 5.03
N ASP A 82 0.27 -12.98 3.85
CA ASP A 82 1.47 -13.06 3.01
C ASP A 82 2.72 -12.48 3.68
N ILE A 83 2.54 -11.46 4.53
CA ILE A 83 3.63 -10.82 5.30
C ILE A 83 3.46 -10.98 6.82
N ALA A 84 2.49 -11.79 7.26
CA ALA A 84 2.16 -12.03 8.67
C ALA A 84 2.03 -10.74 9.50
N LEU A 85 1.39 -9.71 8.94
CA LEU A 85 1.28 -8.38 9.54
C LEU A 85 -0.16 -8.06 9.92
N LYS A 86 -0.36 -7.61 11.16
CA LYS A 86 -1.61 -6.99 11.59
C LYS A 86 -1.60 -5.50 11.24
N ARG A 87 -2.57 -5.07 10.45
CA ARG A 87 -2.71 -3.68 9.99
C ARG A 87 -3.96 -3.07 10.61
N LEU A 88 -3.85 -1.84 11.11
CA LEU A 88 -4.93 -1.14 11.81
C LEU A 88 -5.29 0.14 11.06
N PHE A 89 -6.59 0.34 10.86
CA PHE A 89 -7.13 1.44 10.10
C PHE A 89 -8.17 2.21 10.90
N PHE A 90 -8.18 3.53 10.73
CA PHE A 90 -9.16 4.42 11.35
C PHE A 90 -9.90 5.25 10.30
N SER A 91 -11.13 5.61 10.64
CA SER A 91 -11.84 6.66 9.93
C SER A 91 -11.54 8.01 10.55
N ILE A 92 -10.86 8.88 9.80
CA ILE A 92 -10.40 10.18 10.27
C ILE A 92 -11.07 11.29 9.45
N PRO A 93 -11.63 12.35 10.08
CA PRO A 93 -12.14 13.51 9.36
C PRO A 93 -11.02 14.17 8.54
N PHE A 94 -11.19 14.24 7.23
CA PHE A 94 -10.22 14.80 6.29
C PHE A 94 -10.84 15.90 5.45
N THR A 95 -10.14 17.03 5.34
CA THR A 95 -10.55 18.15 4.49
C THR A 95 -9.89 18.01 3.12
N THR A 96 -10.69 17.90 2.06
CA THR A 96 -10.18 17.86 0.69
C THR A 96 -9.68 19.23 0.25
N GLU A 97 -8.95 19.28 -0.87
CA GLU A 97 -8.49 20.54 -1.49
C GLU A 97 -9.64 21.51 -1.80
N THR A 98 -10.84 20.98 -2.06
CA THR A 98 -12.07 21.76 -2.27
C THR A 98 -12.68 22.32 -0.97
N GLY A 99 -12.08 22.06 0.19
CA GLY A 99 -12.59 22.46 1.50
C GLY A 99 -13.68 21.53 2.06
N TYR A 100 -14.07 20.49 1.34
CA TYR A 100 -15.08 19.54 1.82
C TYR A 100 -14.49 18.59 2.87
N ARG A 101 -15.10 18.58 4.06
CA ARG A 101 -14.68 17.73 5.18
C ARG A 101 -15.50 16.46 5.20
N ARG A 102 -14.84 15.31 5.03
CA ARG A 102 -15.47 13.99 5.14
C ARG A 102 -14.56 12.96 5.82
N PRO A 103 -15.12 11.96 6.51
CA PRO A 103 -14.33 10.85 7.02
C PRO A 103 -13.67 10.07 5.89
N LYS A 104 -12.43 9.64 6.14
CA LYS A 104 -11.58 8.92 5.20
C LYS A 104 -10.84 7.82 5.95
N LEU A 105 -10.65 6.68 5.30
CA LEU A 105 -9.93 5.55 5.90
C LEU A 105 -8.42 5.75 5.80
N PHE A 106 -7.69 5.54 6.89
CA PHE A 106 -6.24 5.61 6.95
C PHE A 106 -5.67 4.45 7.73
N GLU A 107 -4.57 3.88 7.24
CA GLU A 107 -3.74 2.95 8.01
C GLU A 107 -2.89 3.71 9.02
N VAL A 108 -2.75 3.18 10.23
CA VAL A 108 -1.84 3.70 11.25
C VAL A 108 -0.54 2.90 11.20
N LEU A 109 0.56 3.58 10.90
CA LEU A 109 1.89 2.98 10.79
C LEU A 109 2.76 3.28 12.02
N VAL A 110 2.61 4.46 12.60
CA VAL A 110 3.23 4.88 13.86
C VAL A 110 2.23 5.68 14.67
N ASP A 111 2.02 5.27 15.92
CA ASP A 111 1.20 6.00 16.89
C ASP A 111 2.12 6.60 17.96
N ALA A 112 2.34 7.92 17.89
CA ALA A 112 3.26 8.66 18.76
C ALA A 112 2.87 10.14 18.85
N ARG A 113 3.77 11.00 19.37
CA ARG A 113 3.54 12.46 19.40
C ARG A 113 3.36 13.03 17.99
N THR A 114 4.20 12.60 17.06
CA THR A 114 4.01 12.77 15.62
C THR A 114 3.70 11.41 15.04
N SER A 115 2.41 11.15 14.79
CA SER A 115 1.94 9.90 14.21
C SER A 115 2.13 9.87 12.70
N LEU A 116 2.32 8.67 12.16
CA LEU A 116 2.40 8.42 10.73
C LEU A 116 1.20 7.58 10.33
N ILE A 117 0.40 8.10 9.42
CA ILE A 117 -0.71 7.38 8.80
C ILE A 117 -0.53 7.33 7.29
N ALA A 118 -1.14 6.35 6.65
CA ALA A 118 -0.98 6.15 5.21
C ALA A 118 -2.29 5.77 4.51
N ARG A 119 -2.30 6.01 3.19
CA ARG A 119 -3.29 5.47 2.27
C ARG A 119 -2.56 4.81 1.11
N GLU A 120 -2.70 3.49 1.00
CA GLU A 120 -2.24 2.78 -0.19
C GLU A 120 -3.14 3.04 -1.40
N PHE A 121 -2.56 2.99 -2.58
CA PHE A 121 -3.26 3.02 -3.85
C PHE A 121 -2.47 2.23 -4.90
N ILE A 122 -3.17 1.78 -5.95
CA ILE A 122 -2.54 1.03 -7.04
C ILE A 122 -2.12 2.01 -8.12
N ALA A 123 -0.81 2.16 -8.29
CA ALA A 123 -0.20 3.02 -9.31
C ALA A 123 0.13 2.24 -10.58
N LEU A 124 0.31 2.97 -11.69
CA LEU A 124 0.72 2.45 -12.99
C LEU A 124 2.10 2.98 -13.35
N SER A 125 3.00 2.10 -13.77
CA SER A 125 4.31 2.45 -14.33
C SER A 125 4.41 1.89 -15.74
N THR A 126 4.84 2.74 -16.67
CA THR A 126 5.16 2.31 -18.04
C THR A 126 6.62 1.90 -18.09
N ARG A 127 6.90 0.63 -18.36
CA ARG A 127 8.26 0.12 -18.55
C ARG A 127 8.47 -0.23 -20.00
N THR A 128 9.49 0.35 -20.61
CA THR A 128 9.96 -0.08 -21.91
C THR A 128 10.64 -1.42 -21.76
N ILE A 129 10.16 -2.43 -22.47
CA ILE A 129 10.86 -3.71 -22.56
C ILE A 129 12.07 -3.47 -23.45
N ASP A 130 13.24 -3.47 -22.82
CA ASP A 130 14.50 -3.55 -23.54
C ASP A 130 15.18 -4.87 -23.16
N ASN A 131 15.67 -5.59 -24.16
CA ASN A 131 16.34 -6.85 -23.94
C ASN A 131 17.85 -6.62 -24.07
N PRO A 132 18.63 -6.77 -22.97
CA PRO A 132 20.07 -6.51 -22.97
C PRO A 132 20.85 -7.28 -24.03
N TYR A 133 20.36 -8.46 -24.45
CA TYR A 133 20.98 -9.28 -25.49
C TYR A 133 21.04 -8.61 -26.86
N TYR A 134 20.10 -7.73 -27.19
CA TYR A 134 20.06 -7.02 -28.48
C TYR A 134 20.76 -5.65 -28.43
N ARG A 135 21.32 -5.25 -27.27
CA ARG A 135 21.90 -3.92 -27.04
C ARG A 135 23.34 -3.76 -27.59
N TRP A 136 24.04 -4.86 -27.88
CA TRP A 136 25.47 -4.88 -28.25
C TRP A 136 25.75 -5.26 -29.72
N GLY A 137 24.73 -5.30 -30.59
CA GLY A 137 24.89 -5.63 -32.00
C GLY A 137 24.56 -4.45 -32.90
N ALA A 138 25.57 -3.84 -33.51
CA ALA A 138 25.37 -2.86 -34.58
C ALA A 138 24.52 -3.51 -35.70
N ARG A 139 23.27 -3.08 -35.85
CA ARG A 139 22.29 -3.49 -36.89
C ARG A 139 21.47 -4.76 -36.65
N ARG A 140 20.98 -5.04 -35.44
CA ARG A 140 19.93 -6.06 -35.24
C ARG A 140 18.57 -5.44 -34.92
N PHE A 141 17.60 -5.73 -35.78
CA PHE A 141 16.17 -5.51 -35.55
C PHE A 141 15.79 -6.12 -34.19
N ASN A 142 15.33 -5.30 -33.24
CA ASN A 142 14.78 -5.76 -31.97
C ASN A 142 13.26 -5.89 -32.13
N PRO A 143 12.69 -7.10 -32.35
CA PRO A 143 11.26 -7.29 -32.58
C PRO A 143 10.37 -6.89 -31.38
N ILE A 144 11.00 -6.67 -30.22
CA ILE A 144 10.35 -6.33 -28.94
C ILE A 144 10.75 -4.91 -28.49
N GLY A 145 11.75 -4.30 -29.13
CA GLY A 145 12.28 -2.99 -28.79
C GLY A 145 11.23 -1.90 -29.00
N GLY A 146 11.05 -1.05 -27.99
CA GLY A 146 10.06 0.02 -28.01
C GLY A 146 8.64 -0.41 -27.60
N ARG A 147 8.43 -1.70 -27.26
CA ARG A 147 7.18 -2.11 -26.61
C ARG A 147 7.19 -1.64 -25.16
N SER A 148 6.17 -0.87 -24.81
CA SER A 148 5.91 -0.46 -23.43
C SER A 148 4.88 -1.37 -22.81
N VAL A 149 5.17 -1.89 -21.61
CA VAL A 149 4.19 -2.59 -20.78
C VAL A 149 3.81 -1.72 -19.59
N GLN A 150 2.53 -1.72 -19.27
CA GLN A 150 2.02 -1.13 -18.05
C GLN A 150 2.12 -2.14 -16.92
N VAL A 151 2.79 -1.76 -15.84
CA VAL A 151 2.93 -2.55 -14.63
C VAL A 151 2.17 -1.85 -13.51
N ARG A 152 1.28 -2.59 -12.84
CA ARG A 152 0.60 -2.13 -11.63
C ARG A 152 1.51 -2.40 -10.43
N TYR A 153 1.59 -1.45 -9.50
CA TYR A 153 2.32 -1.61 -8.25
C TYR A 153 1.61 -0.87 -7.12
N LEU A 154 1.91 -1.25 -5.87
CA LEU A 154 1.35 -0.61 -4.68
C LEU A 154 2.21 0.60 -4.32
N ASP A 155 1.56 1.74 -4.10
CA ASP A 155 2.20 2.99 -3.69
C ASP A 155 1.39 3.63 -2.55
N TYR A 156 1.97 4.60 -1.83
CA TYR A 156 1.44 5.12 -0.58
C TYR A 156 1.47 6.65 -0.53
N LYS A 157 0.37 7.23 -0.05
CA LYS A 157 0.35 8.62 0.42
C LYS A 157 0.52 8.62 1.93
N PHE A 158 1.62 9.19 2.40
CA PHE A 158 1.92 9.30 3.83
C PHE A 158 1.49 10.64 4.38
N TYR A 159 0.98 10.65 5.61
CA TYR A 159 0.60 11.86 6.31
C TYR A 159 1.20 11.86 7.72
N LEU A 160 1.79 12.98 8.11
CA LEU A 160 2.16 13.23 9.50
C LEU A 160 0.95 13.83 10.21
N VAL A 161 0.67 13.32 11.41
CA VAL A 161 -0.37 13.85 12.29
C VAL A 161 0.28 14.31 13.57
N ASP A 162 0.11 15.59 13.91
CA ASP A 162 0.52 16.12 15.20
C ASP A 162 -0.57 15.83 16.24
N SER A 163 -0.26 14.96 17.20
CA SER A 163 -1.21 14.50 18.21
C SER A 163 -1.68 15.63 19.15
N SER A 164 -0.99 16.78 19.19
CA SER A 164 -1.39 17.91 20.04
C SER A 164 -2.54 18.75 19.48
N ASN A 165 -2.64 18.86 18.15
CA ASN A 165 -3.61 19.73 17.48
C ASN A 165 -4.42 19.00 16.39
N GLY A 166 -4.13 17.73 16.12
CA GLY A 166 -4.78 16.93 15.09
C GLY A 166 -4.47 17.40 13.66
N LYS A 167 -3.47 18.27 13.47
CA LYS A 167 -3.09 18.78 12.15
C LYS A 167 -2.46 17.65 11.36
N MET A 168 -3.00 17.45 10.15
CA MET A 168 -2.50 16.48 9.19
C MET A 168 -1.72 17.19 8.08
N GLU A 169 -0.53 16.71 7.77
CA GLU A 169 0.35 17.24 6.73
C GLU A 169 0.76 16.09 5.78
N LEU A 170 0.52 16.26 4.47
CA LEU A 170 0.94 15.30 3.45
C LEU A 170 2.47 15.31 3.34
N LEU A 171 3.10 14.14 3.47
CA LEU A 171 4.51 13.96 3.12
C LEU A 171 4.63 13.93 1.60
N GLY A 172 5.53 14.77 1.06
CA GLY A 172 5.87 14.72 -0.36
C GLY A 172 6.61 13.44 -0.73
N SER A 173 6.74 13.18 -2.02
CA SER A 173 7.39 11.97 -2.55
C SER A 173 8.90 12.15 -2.71
N SER A 174 9.40 13.38 -2.71
CA SER A 174 10.83 13.65 -2.83
C SER A 174 11.53 13.69 -1.48
N LYS A 175 12.81 13.30 -1.46
CA LYS A 175 13.66 13.38 -0.25
C LYS A 175 13.69 14.79 0.35
N LYS A 176 13.65 15.82 -0.50
CA LYS A 176 13.63 17.23 -0.06
C LYS A 176 12.34 17.56 0.69
N GLU A 177 11.19 17.17 0.15
CA GLU A 177 9.88 17.42 0.77
C GLU A 177 9.74 16.65 2.08
N VAL A 178 10.11 15.36 2.09
CA VAL A 178 10.10 14.55 3.32
C VAL A 178 10.94 15.18 4.42
N ILE A 179 12.17 15.60 4.11
CA ILE A 179 13.02 16.28 5.10
C ILE A 179 12.34 17.57 5.59
N SER A 180 11.77 18.36 4.69
CA SER A 180 11.16 19.66 5.01
C SER A 180 9.96 19.54 5.95
N ALA A 181 9.20 18.43 5.88
CA ALA A 181 8.07 18.15 6.77
C ALA A 181 8.47 18.08 8.26
N PHE A 182 9.74 17.74 8.56
CA PHE A 182 10.27 17.65 9.93
C PHE A 182 10.84 18.98 10.48
N ARG A 183 10.54 20.11 9.82
CA ARG A 183 10.72 21.50 10.31
C ARG A 183 12.05 21.77 11.04
N ASN A 184 12.06 21.68 12.37
CA ASN A 184 13.19 22.06 13.23
C ASN A 184 14.28 20.98 13.38
N LYS A 185 14.06 19.75 12.92
CA LYS A 185 15.04 18.65 13.00
C LYS A 185 15.55 18.20 11.63
N GLN A 186 15.46 19.07 10.62
CA GLN A 186 15.82 18.75 9.23
C GLN A 186 17.26 18.24 9.07
N ASN A 187 18.20 18.76 9.85
CA ASN A 187 19.62 18.41 9.71
C ASN A 187 19.90 17.01 10.26
N GLU A 188 19.29 16.68 11.40
CA GLU A 188 19.34 15.39 12.07
C GLU A 188 18.67 14.32 11.21
N ILE A 189 17.46 14.60 10.69
CA ILE A 189 16.76 13.68 9.76
C ILE A 189 17.57 13.46 8.48
N ARG A 190 18.12 14.53 7.87
CA ARG A 190 18.94 14.40 6.66
C ARG A 190 20.16 13.51 6.90
N ARG A 191 20.82 13.67 8.05
CA ARG A 191 21.98 12.86 8.44
C ARG A 191 21.55 11.40 8.65
N TYR A 192 20.48 11.17 9.40
CA TYR A 192 19.96 9.83 9.68
C TYR A 192 19.61 9.06 8.40
N ILE A 193 18.87 9.70 7.47
CA ILE A 193 18.53 9.13 6.17
C ILE A 193 19.79 8.77 5.37
N LYS A 194 20.82 9.61 5.39
CA LYS A 194 22.07 9.36 4.67
C LYS A 194 22.85 8.19 5.27
N ASP A 195 23.03 8.20 6.58
CA ASP A 195 23.88 7.23 7.30
C ASP A 195 23.28 5.83 7.26
N LYS A 196 21.95 5.74 7.41
CA LYS A 196 21.19 4.48 7.33
C LYS A 196 20.79 4.10 5.90
N LYS A 197 21.07 4.96 4.90
CA LYS A 197 20.71 4.80 3.48
C LYS A 197 19.21 4.55 3.26
N LEU A 198 18.38 5.21 4.08
CA LEU A 198 16.92 5.08 4.03
C LEU A 198 16.38 5.69 2.74
N LYS A 199 15.36 5.04 2.18
CA LYS A 199 14.64 5.51 1.01
C LYS A 199 13.28 6.06 1.43
N VAL A 200 12.96 7.24 0.90
CA VAL A 200 11.76 7.99 1.30
C VAL A 200 10.48 7.53 0.59
N ASP A 201 10.61 6.54 -0.29
CA ASP A 201 9.53 5.89 -1.03
C ASP A 201 9.24 4.46 -0.50
N GLN A 202 9.94 4.01 0.55
CA GLN A 202 9.69 2.73 1.20
C GLN A 202 8.97 2.91 2.54
N VAL A 203 7.93 2.11 2.78
CA VAL A 203 7.07 2.21 3.97
C VAL A 203 7.88 2.02 5.25
N GLU A 204 8.70 0.98 5.30
CA GLU A 204 9.52 0.61 6.46
C GLU A 204 10.52 1.71 6.83
N ASP A 205 11.13 2.31 5.81
CA ASP A 205 12.12 3.38 5.97
C ASP A 205 11.46 4.69 6.42
N ILE A 206 10.26 5.01 5.94
CA ILE A 206 9.50 6.17 6.42
C ILE A 206 9.05 5.98 7.87
N ILE A 207 8.61 4.76 8.25
CA ILE A 207 8.32 4.41 9.64
C ILE A 207 9.56 4.66 10.52
N GLU A 208 10.73 4.21 10.06
CA GLU A 208 12.00 4.37 10.78
C GLU A 208 12.40 5.84 10.93
N ILE A 209 12.22 6.65 9.89
CA ILE A 209 12.45 8.10 9.93
C ILE A 209 11.54 8.77 10.96
N VAL A 210 10.23 8.45 10.96
CA VAL A 210 9.27 9.06 11.89
C VAL A 210 9.54 8.61 13.33
N ARG A 211 9.90 7.34 13.55
CA ARG A 211 10.31 6.85 14.88
C ARG A 211 11.53 7.61 15.41
N TYR A 212 12.56 7.77 14.57
CA TYR A 212 13.74 8.54 14.94
C TYR A 212 13.42 10.01 15.22
N TYR A 213 12.55 10.63 14.42
CA TYR A 213 12.08 12.00 14.66
C TYR A 213 11.41 12.14 16.05
N ASN A 214 10.51 11.21 16.40
CA ASN A 214 9.86 11.23 17.70
C ASN A 214 10.86 11.04 18.86
N GLN A 215 11.90 10.22 18.69
CA GLN A 215 12.95 10.04 19.70
C GLN A 215 13.72 11.34 19.97
N ILE A 216 14.15 12.07 18.93
CA ILE A 216 14.92 13.31 19.06
C ILE A 216 14.06 14.56 19.38
N GLN A 217 12.73 14.42 19.36
CA GLN A 217 11.79 15.41 19.88
C GLN A 217 11.52 15.23 21.37
N GLY A 218 11.70 14.02 21.91
CA GLY A 218 11.55 13.72 23.34
C GLY A 218 12.75 14.13 24.19
N THR A 219 13.88 14.47 23.56
CA THR A 219 15.10 15.07 24.15
C THR A 219 15.11 16.58 23.99
#